data_AF-A0A553NDI0-F1
#
_entry.id   AF-A0A553NDI0-F1
#
_cell.length_a   1.000
_cell.length_b   1.000
_cell.length_c   1.000
_cell.angle_alpha   90.00
_cell.angle_beta   90.00
_cell.angle_gamma   90.00
#
_symmetry.space_group_name_H-M   'P 1'
#
loop_
_entity.id
_entity.type
_entity.pdbx_description
1 polymer ?
#
loop_
_entity_poly.entity_id
_entity_poly.type
_entity_poly.pdbx_seq_one_letter_code
_entity_poly.pdbx_strand_id
1 'polypeptide(L)'
;MEHPENIELSRAILQKYKQTKFAHCDKLRQENLTLPDGAYSLKLKFGLLTLKFRAHCDMNTLGGGWTVIQRRGNYENPEDLFHREFQDYVRGFGDEEGEYWLGLDLIKKMTDLEEHDLLLQSGGWWFRDCSQANLNGLNGGLVNLDMGLAMHWGELGLDPNAPIIKAEMKIRPSASQMKRRQYKQYFSSEDNSNLLIS
;
A
#
# COMPACT_ATOMS: atom_id res chain seq x y z
N MET A 1 35.48 8.91 -16.58
CA MET A 1 35.27 10.32 -16.17
C MET A 1 33.94 10.74 -16.77
N GLU A 2 32.93 11.01 -15.95
CA GLU A 2 31.65 11.53 -16.44
C GLU A 2 31.78 12.99 -16.85
N HIS A 3 31.15 13.37 -17.96
CA HIS A 3 31.20 14.72 -18.52
C HIS A 3 30.50 15.71 -17.56
N PRO A 4 31.02 16.94 -17.36
CA PRO A 4 30.46 17.92 -16.42
C PRO A 4 28.97 18.23 -16.65
N GLU A 5 28.54 18.25 -17.91
CA GLU A 5 27.14 18.47 -18.31
C GLU A 5 26.20 17.35 -17.82
N ASN A 6 26.67 16.10 -17.77
CA ASN A 6 25.88 14.99 -17.24
C ASN A 6 25.70 15.10 -15.72
N ILE A 7 26.72 15.59 -15.01
CA ILE A 7 26.65 15.80 -13.56
C ILE A 7 25.67 16.93 -13.21
N GLU A 8 25.67 18.01 -13.99
CA GLU A 8 24.75 19.14 -13.80
C GLU A 8 23.30 18.75 -14.12
N LEU A 9 23.08 17.99 -15.20
CA LEU A 9 21.78 17.41 -15.53
C LEU A 9 21.27 16.48 -14.43
N SER A 10 22.13 15.57 -13.91
CA SER A 10 21.78 14.69 -12.80
C SER A 10 21.44 15.46 -11.52
N ARG A 11 22.16 16.54 -11.19
CA ARG A 11 21.83 17.42 -10.05
C ARG A 11 20.51 18.15 -10.24
N ALA A 12 20.24 18.68 -11.44
CA ALA A 12 18.98 19.33 -11.76
C ALA A 12 17.80 18.36 -11.69
N ILE A 13 17.98 17.12 -12.16
CA ILE A 13 17.02 16.03 -12.01
C ILE A 13 16.79 15.74 -10.52
N LEU A 14 17.83 15.49 -9.73
CA LEU A 14 17.71 15.22 -8.29
C LEU A 14 17.06 16.39 -7.53
N GLN A 15 17.30 17.63 -7.93
CA GLN A 15 16.72 18.82 -7.31
C GLN A 15 15.24 19.01 -7.69
N LYS A 16 14.87 18.66 -8.94
CA LYS A 16 13.47 18.57 -9.37
C LYS A 16 12.74 17.45 -8.61
N TYR A 17 13.38 16.31 -8.42
CA TYR A 17 12.86 15.19 -7.62
C TYR A 17 12.59 15.64 -6.17
N LYS A 18 13.52 16.38 -5.55
CA LYS A 18 13.35 16.99 -4.20
C LYS A 18 12.27 18.07 -4.09
N GLN A 19 11.85 18.69 -5.20
CA GLN A 19 10.76 19.69 -5.22
C GLN A 19 9.38 19.10 -5.54
N THR A 20 9.31 17.80 -5.86
CA THR A 20 8.06 17.11 -6.12
C THR A 20 7.21 17.12 -4.85
N LYS A 21 5.99 17.67 -4.92
CA LYS A 21 5.07 17.71 -3.78
C LYS A 21 4.02 16.63 -3.97
N PHE A 22 4.01 15.66 -3.07
CA PHE A 22 3.07 14.54 -3.06
C PHE A 22 1.81 14.90 -2.30
N ALA A 23 0.68 14.34 -2.75
CA ALA A 23 -0.51 14.24 -1.93
C ALA A 23 -0.64 12.80 -1.47
N HIS A 24 -0.09 12.52 -0.30
CA HIS A 24 -0.49 11.36 0.50
C HIS A 24 -1.73 11.73 1.31
N CYS A 25 -2.43 10.70 1.81
CA CYS A 25 -3.55 10.88 2.73
C CYS A 25 -3.14 11.66 3.99
N ASP A 26 -1.87 11.57 4.38
CA ASP A 26 -1.26 12.37 5.44
C ASP A 26 -1.45 13.88 5.26
N LYS A 27 -1.37 14.41 4.02
CA LYS A 27 -1.62 15.84 3.78
C LYS A 27 -3.07 16.22 4.04
N LEU A 28 -4.01 15.40 3.58
CA LEU A 28 -5.43 15.59 3.89
C LEU A 28 -5.68 15.54 5.40
N ARG A 29 -5.04 14.59 6.09
CA ARG A 29 -5.13 14.45 7.55
C ARG A 29 -4.56 15.66 8.29
N GLN A 30 -3.42 16.21 7.85
CA GLN A 30 -2.82 17.43 8.41
C GLN A 30 -3.71 18.66 8.21
N GLU A 31 -4.39 18.77 7.06
CA GLU A 31 -5.29 19.88 6.74
C GLU A 31 -6.62 19.78 7.50
N ASN A 32 -7.12 18.56 7.72
CA ASN A 32 -8.35 18.32 8.47
C ASN A 32 -8.30 17.00 9.25
N LEU A 33 -8.10 17.15 10.57
CA LEU A 33 -8.01 16.04 11.53
C LEU A 33 -9.30 15.25 11.71
N THR A 34 -10.46 15.79 11.30
CA THR A 34 -11.76 15.13 11.44
C THR A 34 -12.23 14.44 10.17
N LEU A 35 -11.41 14.42 9.11
CA LEU A 35 -11.75 13.67 7.89
C LEU A 35 -11.98 12.20 8.23
N PRO A 36 -13.10 11.61 7.76
CA PRO A 36 -13.38 10.19 7.95
C PRO A 36 -12.52 9.31 7.05
N ASP A 37 -12.44 8.02 7.37
CA ASP A 37 -11.92 7.01 6.44
C ASP A 37 -12.75 7.03 5.15
N GLY A 38 -12.11 6.72 4.01
CA GLY A 38 -12.80 6.63 2.73
C GLY A 38 -11.90 6.97 1.55
N ALA A 39 -12.49 6.98 0.36
CA ALA A 39 -11.77 7.30 -0.86
C ALA A 39 -11.66 8.80 -1.14
N TYR A 40 -10.43 9.25 -1.40
CA TYR A 40 -10.14 10.65 -1.70
C TYR A 40 -9.39 10.82 -3.01
N SER A 41 -9.58 12.00 -3.63
CA SER A 41 -8.81 12.40 -4.82
C SER A 41 -7.49 13.05 -4.41
N LEU A 42 -6.39 12.40 -4.78
CA LEU A 42 -5.02 12.82 -4.52
C LEU A 42 -4.36 13.37 -5.79
N LYS A 43 -3.30 14.17 -5.59
CA LYS A 43 -2.57 14.88 -6.66
C LYS A 43 -1.06 14.72 -6.49
N LEU A 44 -0.38 14.16 -7.47
CA LEU A 44 1.09 14.18 -7.56
C LEU A 44 1.54 15.28 -8.51
N LYS A 45 2.41 16.18 -8.05
CA LYS A 45 2.92 17.29 -8.86
C LYS A 45 4.38 17.09 -9.25
N PHE A 46 4.66 16.96 -10.54
CA PHE A 46 6.00 16.83 -11.12
C PHE A 46 6.35 18.07 -11.94
N GLY A 47 6.88 19.09 -11.29
CA GLY A 47 7.04 20.41 -11.90
C GLY A 47 5.69 20.99 -12.33
N LEU A 48 5.47 21.17 -13.64
CA LEU A 48 4.21 21.69 -14.19
C LEU A 48 3.13 20.61 -14.37
N LEU A 49 3.49 19.33 -14.35
CA LEU A 49 2.54 18.23 -14.51
C LEU A 49 1.83 17.93 -13.18
N THR A 50 0.51 17.74 -13.21
CA THR A 50 -0.27 17.24 -12.08
C THR A 50 -0.98 15.95 -12.48
N LEU A 51 -0.57 14.83 -11.90
CA LEU A 51 -1.30 13.57 -11.98
C LEU A 51 -2.36 13.53 -10.88
N LYS A 52 -3.61 13.26 -11.23
CA LYS A 52 -4.70 13.06 -10.27
C LYS A 52 -5.04 11.57 -10.22
N PHE A 53 -5.28 11.05 -9.03
CA PHE A 53 -5.67 9.66 -8.81
C PHE A 53 -6.56 9.56 -7.57
N ARG A 54 -7.23 8.44 -7.37
CA ARG A 54 -8.03 8.15 -6.18
C ARG A 54 -7.36 7.04 -5.38
N ALA A 55 -7.47 7.13 -4.06
CA ALA A 55 -7.01 6.08 -3.15
C ALA A 55 -7.86 6.11 -1.88
N HIS A 56 -8.00 4.95 -1.25
CA HIS A 56 -8.55 4.85 0.09
C HIS A 56 -7.57 5.46 1.09
N CYS A 57 -8.06 6.39 1.90
CA CYS A 57 -7.33 6.95 3.02
C CYS A 57 -7.82 6.32 4.31
N ASP A 58 -6.93 5.60 4.98
CA ASP A 58 -7.14 5.19 6.35
C ASP A 58 -6.70 6.34 7.25
N MET A 59 -7.72 6.99 7.80
CA MET A 59 -7.68 8.17 8.63
C MET A 59 -7.73 7.78 10.11
N ASN A 60 -8.05 6.54 10.47
CA ASN A 60 -8.21 6.11 11.86
C ASN A 60 -6.97 5.41 12.43
N THR A 61 -6.36 4.48 11.69
CA THR A 61 -5.28 3.63 12.19
C THR A 61 -4.06 4.46 12.55
N LEU A 62 -3.56 4.33 13.79
CA LEU A 62 -2.27 4.90 14.21
C LEU A 62 -2.12 6.41 13.88
N GLY A 63 -3.18 7.18 14.13
CA GLY A 63 -3.25 8.62 13.86
C GLY A 63 -3.69 9.00 12.44
N GLY A 64 -3.92 8.02 11.57
CA GLY A 64 -4.44 8.23 10.23
C GLY A 64 -3.45 8.77 9.22
N GLY A 65 -3.98 9.19 8.06
CA GLY A 65 -3.16 9.70 6.97
C GLY A 65 -2.44 8.60 6.18
N TRP A 66 -2.86 7.35 6.34
CA TRP A 66 -2.35 6.23 5.57
C TRP A 66 -2.97 6.23 4.17
N THR A 67 -2.13 6.15 3.15
CA THR A 67 -2.60 5.84 1.80
C THR A 67 -2.58 4.33 1.61
N VAL A 68 -3.74 3.73 1.45
CA VAL A 68 -3.87 2.30 1.14
C VAL A 68 -3.41 2.09 -0.31
N ILE A 69 -2.60 1.06 -0.56
CA ILE A 69 -2.09 0.70 -1.89
C ILE A 69 -2.62 -0.65 -2.38
N GLN A 70 -3.08 -1.48 -1.45
CA GLN A 70 -3.76 -2.75 -1.70
C GLN A 70 -4.84 -2.92 -0.63
N ARG A 71 -6.02 -3.38 -1.03
CA ARG A 71 -7.14 -3.67 -0.12
C ARG A 71 -7.83 -4.95 -0.56
N ARG A 72 -7.97 -5.88 0.38
CA ARG A 72 -8.65 -7.18 0.25
C ARG A 72 -9.68 -7.32 1.34
N GLY A 73 -10.83 -7.90 1.01
CA GLY A 73 -11.90 -8.08 1.98
C GLY A 73 -13.21 -8.57 1.38
N ASN A 74 -14.21 -8.75 2.22
CA ASN A 74 -15.56 -9.06 1.77
C ASN A 74 -16.28 -7.78 1.33
N TYR A 75 -16.07 -7.39 0.07
CA TYR A 75 -16.66 -6.21 -0.55
C TYR A 75 -17.52 -6.56 -1.78
N GLU A 76 -18.11 -7.76 -1.79
CA GLU A 76 -18.97 -8.26 -2.89
C GLU A 76 -18.27 -8.34 -4.28
N ASN A 77 -16.93 -8.34 -4.31
CA ASN A 77 -16.15 -8.55 -5.52
C ASN A 77 -15.97 -10.05 -5.81
N PRO A 78 -15.71 -10.44 -7.07
CA PRO A 78 -15.31 -11.81 -7.40
C PRO A 78 -14.05 -12.25 -6.65
N GLU A 79 -14.00 -13.49 -6.17
CA GLU A 79 -12.87 -14.04 -5.42
C GLU A 79 -11.55 -14.02 -6.22
N ASP A 80 -11.64 -14.06 -7.54
CA ASP A 80 -10.54 -14.04 -8.51
C ASP A 80 -10.21 -12.62 -9.02
N LEU A 81 -10.71 -11.56 -8.38
CA LEU A 81 -10.44 -10.16 -8.79
C LEU A 81 -8.94 -9.86 -8.94
N PHE A 82 -8.09 -10.52 -8.16
CA PHE A 82 -6.63 -10.37 -8.18
C PHE A 82 -5.92 -11.32 -9.16
N HIS A 83 -6.63 -12.20 -9.84
CA HIS A 83 -6.08 -13.00 -10.93
C HIS A 83 -5.96 -12.14 -12.18
N ARG A 84 -4.85 -11.40 -12.28
CA ARG A 84 -4.63 -10.37 -13.30
C ARG A 84 -3.30 -10.55 -14.01
N GLU A 85 -3.24 -10.03 -15.23
CA GLU A 85 -2.00 -9.95 -16.00
C GLU A 85 -1.07 -8.86 -15.46
N PHE A 86 0.23 -8.97 -15.76
CA PHE A 86 1.24 -8.02 -15.26
C PHE A 86 0.88 -6.56 -15.58
N GLN A 87 0.32 -6.29 -16.76
CA GLN A 87 -0.04 -4.92 -17.17
C GLN A 87 -1.13 -4.30 -16.29
N ASP A 88 -2.04 -5.11 -15.76
CA ASP A 88 -3.08 -4.62 -14.85
C ASP A 88 -2.47 -4.29 -13.49
N TYR A 89 -1.52 -5.08 -13.00
CA TYR A 89 -0.74 -4.73 -11.80
C TYR A 89 0.08 -3.45 -11.98
N VAL A 90 0.57 -3.17 -13.19
CA VAL A 90 1.23 -1.90 -13.50
C VAL A 90 0.23 -0.74 -13.40
N ARG A 91 -0.93 -0.85 -14.05
CA ARG A 91 -1.94 0.22 -14.13
C ARG A 91 -2.75 0.44 -12.85
N GLY A 92 -3.00 -0.62 -12.09
CA GLY A 92 -3.99 -0.64 -11.02
C GLY A 92 -5.34 -1.20 -11.50
N PHE A 93 -6.12 -1.74 -10.56
CA PHE A 93 -7.46 -2.31 -10.81
C PHE A 93 -8.28 -2.34 -9.51
N GLY A 94 -9.59 -2.52 -9.64
CA GLY A 94 -10.54 -2.57 -8.52
C GLY A 94 -11.16 -1.22 -8.19
N ASP A 95 -11.82 -1.14 -7.03
CA ASP A 95 -12.49 0.05 -6.51
C ASP A 95 -11.91 0.42 -5.15
N GLU A 96 -11.49 1.68 -4.98
CA GLU A 96 -10.91 2.15 -3.73
C GLU A 96 -11.88 2.18 -2.53
N GLU A 97 -13.18 2.03 -2.73
CA GLU A 97 -14.15 1.76 -1.67
C GLU A 97 -14.36 0.26 -1.40
N GLY A 98 -13.84 -0.62 -2.27
CA GLY A 98 -13.90 -2.07 -2.20
C GLY A 98 -12.52 -2.74 -2.16
N GLU A 99 -12.36 -3.83 -2.92
CA GLU A 99 -11.05 -4.44 -3.15
C GLU A 99 -10.33 -3.75 -4.32
N TYR A 100 -9.05 -3.42 -4.15
CA TYR A 100 -8.27 -2.81 -5.22
C TYR A 100 -6.74 -2.91 -5.05
N TRP A 101 -6.06 -2.67 -6.16
CA TRP A 101 -4.62 -2.47 -6.26
C TRP A 101 -4.34 -1.11 -6.91
N LEU A 102 -3.58 -0.25 -6.23
CA LEU A 102 -3.34 1.13 -6.67
C LEU A 102 -2.55 1.24 -7.99
N GLY A 103 -1.76 0.22 -8.33
CA GLY A 103 -0.92 0.17 -9.52
C GLY A 103 0.55 0.44 -9.24
N LEU A 104 1.43 -0.44 -9.73
CA LEU A 104 2.87 -0.37 -9.50
C LEU A 104 3.47 0.94 -10.03
N ASP A 105 2.96 1.44 -11.15
CA ASP A 105 3.47 2.67 -11.77
C ASP A 105 3.27 3.89 -10.86
N LEU A 106 2.14 3.92 -10.16
CA LEU A 106 1.81 4.98 -9.23
C LEU A 106 2.51 4.78 -7.89
N ILE A 107 2.53 3.55 -7.36
CA ILE A 107 3.25 3.18 -6.15
C ILE A 107 4.73 3.55 -6.30
N LYS A 108 5.38 3.15 -7.40
CA LYS A 108 6.79 3.48 -7.69
C LYS A 108 7.04 4.98 -7.68
N LYS A 109 6.19 5.76 -8.36
CA LYS A 109 6.27 7.22 -8.39
C LYS A 109 6.10 7.84 -7.00
N MET A 110 5.25 7.27 -6.15
CA MET A 110 5.10 7.73 -4.77
C MET A 110 6.34 7.37 -3.94
N THR A 111 6.80 6.12 -3.99
CA THR A 111 7.89 5.61 -3.12
C THR A 111 9.28 6.08 -3.50
N ASP A 112 9.54 6.37 -4.78
CA ASP A 112 10.87 6.81 -5.26
C ASP A 112 11.28 8.21 -4.79
N LEU A 113 10.30 8.99 -4.34
CA LEU A 113 10.44 10.44 -4.27
C LEU A 113 10.38 11.00 -2.86
N GLU A 114 10.05 10.17 -1.86
CA GLU A 114 10.20 10.47 -0.44
C GLU A 114 10.76 9.26 0.32
N GLU A 115 11.41 9.48 1.46
CA GLU A 115 11.70 8.39 2.41
C GLU A 115 10.38 8.01 3.11
N HIS A 116 9.88 6.82 2.78
CA HIS A 116 8.67 6.29 3.39
C HIS A 116 9.04 5.40 4.57
N ASP A 117 8.25 5.46 5.65
CA ASP A 117 8.17 4.26 6.47
C ASP A 117 7.32 3.27 5.70
N LEU A 118 8.01 2.30 5.13
CA LEU A 118 7.44 0.97 5.13
C LEU A 118 7.41 0.59 6.61
N LEU A 119 6.22 0.59 7.23
CA LEU A 119 6.06 -0.47 8.19
C LEU A 119 6.30 -1.75 7.37
N LEU A 120 7.26 -2.50 7.86
CA LEU A 120 7.79 -3.64 7.15
C LEU A 120 7.79 -4.71 8.21
N GLN A 121 6.59 -5.17 8.56
CA GLN A 121 6.44 -6.59 8.75
C GLN A 121 5.74 -7.10 7.52
N SER A 122 6.60 -7.41 6.55
CA SER A 122 6.45 -8.15 5.30
C SER A 122 5.33 -7.69 4.34
N GLY A 123 5.33 -8.17 3.12
CA GLY A 123 4.30 -7.89 2.14
C GLY A 123 4.46 -8.98 1.10
N GLY A 124 3.44 -9.79 0.87
CA GLY A 124 3.43 -10.67 -0.30
C GLY A 124 3.28 -9.75 -1.52
N TRP A 125 4.28 -9.55 -2.38
CA TRP A 125 5.15 -10.55 -3.00
C TRP A 125 6.44 -9.92 -3.57
N TRP A 126 7.60 -10.51 -3.28
CA TRP A 126 8.86 -10.42 -4.07
C TRP A 126 9.50 -11.81 -4.04
N PHE A 127 9.26 -12.64 -5.05
CA PHE A 127 9.81 -13.98 -5.06
C PHE A 127 11.32 -14.02 -5.29
N ARG A 128 12.01 -14.81 -4.46
CA ARG A 128 13.27 -15.46 -4.81
C ARG A 128 13.17 -16.98 -4.75
N ASP A 129 12.40 -17.52 -3.78
CA ASP A 129 11.95 -18.91 -3.66
C ASP A 129 10.50 -18.88 -3.09
N CYS A 130 9.69 -19.93 -3.29
CA CYS A 130 8.24 -19.95 -2.99
C CYS A 130 7.84 -19.37 -1.61
N SER A 131 6.68 -18.72 -1.56
CA SER A 131 6.39 -17.59 -0.69
C SER A 131 6.07 -17.89 0.77
N GLN A 132 6.70 -17.12 1.67
CA GLN A 132 6.31 -16.99 3.06
C GLN A 132 5.02 -16.14 3.26
N ALA A 133 4.46 -15.51 2.23
CA ALA A 133 3.26 -14.67 2.33
C ALA A 133 2.65 -14.41 0.95
N ASN A 134 1.33 -14.52 0.78
CA ASN A 134 0.60 -14.27 -0.48
C ASN A 134 -0.63 -13.37 -0.27
N LEU A 135 -0.47 -12.07 -0.03
CA LEU A 135 -1.64 -11.19 0.22
C LEU A 135 -2.49 -10.87 -1.02
N ASN A 136 -2.00 -11.25 -2.20
CA ASN A 136 -2.72 -11.11 -3.47
C ASN A 136 -3.37 -12.43 -3.92
N GLY A 137 -3.33 -13.47 -3.08
CA GLY A 137 -3.95 -14.77 -3.35
C GLY A 137 -5.48 -14.72 -3.36
N LEU A 138 -6.11 -15.87 -3.59
CA LEU A 138 -7.57 -16.02 -3.65
C LEU A 138 -8.21 -15.67 -2.29
N ASN A 139 -9.34 -14.97 -2.35
CA ASN A 139 -10.08 -14.53 -1.16
C ASN A 139 -10.94 -15.69 -0.60
N GLY A 140 -11.13 -15.76 0.72
CA GLY A 140 -12.14 -16.62 1.34
C GLY A 140 -11.73 -18.05 1.76
N GLY A 141 -10.49 -18.47 1.54
CA GLY A 141 -10.02 -19.81 1.92
C GLY A 141 -10.61 -20.92 1.04
N LEU A 142 -9.76 -21.66 0.32
CA LEU A 142 -10.26 -22.67 -0.62
C LEU A 142 -10.29 -24.03 0.03
N VAL A 143 -11.49 -24.62 0.07
CA VAL A 143 -11.67 -26.04 0.32
C VAL A 143 -11.26 -26.77 -0.98
N ASN A 144 -10.14 -27.52 -0.94
CA ASN A 144 -9.62 -28.37 -2.02
C ASN A 144 -8.73 -27.74 -3.11
N LEU A 145 -8.10 -26.58 -2.89
CA LEU A 145 -7.00 -26.07 -3.74
C LEU A 145 -5.69 -25.97 -2.97
N ASP A 146 -4.58 -25.86 -3.71
CA ASP A 146 -3.24 -25.68 -3.15
C ASP A 146 -3.21 -24.45 -2.24
N MET A 147 -2.90 -24.65 -0.95
CA MET A 147 -2.93 -23.62 0.09
C MET A 147 -2.01 -22.43 -0.24
N GLY A 148 -1.00 -22.63 -1.10
CA GLY A 148 -0.13 -21.56 -1.60
C GLY A 148 -0.82 -20.52 -2.50
N LEU A 149 -2.03 -20.79 -2.98
CA LEU A 149 -2.79 -19.88 -3.85
C LEU A 149 -3.70 -18.90 -3.09
N ALA A 150 -4.05 -19.22 -1.84
CA ALA A 150 -4.94 -18.40 -1.02
C ALA A 150 -4.20 -17.22 -0.35
N MET A 151 -4.96 -16.25 0.17
CA MET A 151 -4.37 -15.21 1.02
C MET A 151 -3.78 -15.79 2.31
N HIS A 152 -2.46 -15.68 2.45
CA HIS A 152 -1.76 -16.22 3.63
C HIS A 152 -0.55 -15.37 4.06
N TRP A 153 -0.13 -15.58 5.31
CA TRP A 153 1.04 -14.96 5.91
C TRP A 153 1.76 -15.89 6.89
N GLY A 154 2.91 -16.42 6.49
CA GLY A 154 3.53 -17.55 7.17
C GLY A 154 2.51 -18.68 7.25
N GLU A 155 2.23 -19.14 8.47
CA GLU A 155 1.24 -20.16 8.78
C GLU A 155 -0.21 -19.62 8.85
N LEU A 156 -0.38 -18.30 9.00
CA LEU A 156 -1.69 -17.69 9.11
C LEU A 156 -2.43 -17.74 7.77
N GLY A 157 -3.71 -18.12 7.80
CA GLY A 157 -4.54 -18.25 6.61
C GLY A 157 -4.33 -19.54 5.85
N LEU A 158 -3.39 -20.41 6.28
CA LEU A 158 -3.22 -21.74 5.72
C LEU A 158 -4.25 -22.75 6.28
N ASP A 159 -4.85 -22.48 7.45
CA ASP A 159 -5.97 -23.28 7.95
C ASP A 159 -7.21 -22.97 7.11
N PRO A 160 -7.79 -23.95 6.39
CA PRO A 160 -8.99 -23.74 5.59
C PRO A 160 -10.22 -23.31 6.40
N ASN A 161 -10.22 -23.52 7.73
CA ASN A 161 -11.29 -23.06 8.62
C ASN A 161 -11.02 -21.68 9.23
N ALA A 162 -9.82 -21.13 9.05
CA ALA A 162 -9.42 -19.82 9.53
C ALA A 162 -8.62 -19.05 8.45
N PRO A 163 -9.23 -18.79 7.28
CA PRO A 163 -8.57 -18.04 6.23
C PRO A 163 -8.38 -16.57 6.61
N ILE A 164 -7.38 -15.93 5.99
CA ILE A 164 -7.32 -14.47 5.99
C ILE A 164 -8.45 -13.97 5.08
N ILE A 165 -9.39 -13.22 5.66
CA ILE A 165 -10.54 -12.66 4.95
C ILE A 165 -10.41 -11.15 4.72
N LYS A 166 -9.34 -10.52 5.23
CA LYS A 166 -9.04 -9.10 5.07
C LYS A 166 -7.53 -8.90 5.08
N ALA A 167 -7.03 -8.13 4.13
CA ALA A 167 -5.64 -7.69 4.10
C ALA A 167 -5.57 -6.28 3.52
N GLU A 168 -4.68 -5.45 4.05
CA GLU A 168 -4.41 -4.12 3.51
C GLU A 168 -2.91 -3.87 3.52
N MET A 169 -2.39 -3.30 2.44
CA MET A 169 -1.05 -2.70 2.41
C MET A 169 -1.20 -1.19 2.34
N LYS A 170 -0.45 -0.45 3.16
CA LYS A 170 -0.59 1.01 3.27
C LYS A 170 0.76 1.71 3.46
N ILE A 171 0.88 2.93 2.95
CA ILE A 171 2.09 3.75 3.04
C ILE A 171 1.78 5.12 3.65
N ARG A 172 2.75 5.65 4.40
CA ARG A 172 2.72 7.01 4.95
C ARG A 172 4.14 7.59 4.98
N PRO A 173 4.36 8.87 4.64
CA PRO A 173 5.69 9.48 4.71
C PRO A 173 6.30 9.39 6.12
N SER A 174 7.60 9.08 6.20
CA SER A 174 8.31 8.91 7.49
C SER A 174 8.44 10.22 8.28
N ALA A 175 8.49 11.36 7.59
CA ALA A 175 8.53 12.68 8.21
C ALA A 175 7.25 13.01 9.02
N SER A 176 6.18 12.25 8.83
CA SER A 176 4.88 12.45 9.48
C SER A 176 4.68 11.55 10.72
N GLN A 177 5.76 10.93 11.22
CA GLN A 177 5.72 9.90 12.27
C GLN A 177 5.21 10.35 13.66
N MET A 178 4.39 9.47 14.26
CA MET A 178 4.33 9.19 15.69
C MET A 178 5.59 8.42 16.15
N LYS A 179 6.01 8.60 17.40
CA LYS A 179 7.23 7.93 17.93
C LYS A 179 7.08 6.41 17.85
N ARG A 180 8.09 5.70 17.32
CA ARG A 180 8.22 4.22 17.21
C ARG A 180 7.70 3.38 18.40
N ARG A 181 7.69 3.92 19.62
CA ARG A 181 7.15 3.25 20.83
C ARG A 181 5.62 3.11 20.81
N GLN A 182 4.90 4.07 20.24
CA GLN A 182 3.44 4.05 20.19
C GLN A 182 2.91 2.99 19.22
N TYR A 183 3.66 2.68 18.16
CA TYR A 183 3.35 1.59 17.23
C TYR A 183 3.30 0.22 17.93
N LYS A 184 4.33 -0.12 18.72
CA LYS A 184 4.40 -1.42 19.42
C LYS A 184 3.24 -1.64 20.40
N GLN A 185 2.75 -0.57 21.02
CA GLN A 185 1.66 -0.65 22.00
C GLN A 185 0.29 -0.89 21.34
N TYR A 186 0.07 -0.33 20.14
CA TYR A 186 -1.18 -0.52 19.39
C TYR A 186 -1.34 -1.97 18.91
N PHE A 187 -0.31 -2.55 18.28
CA PHE A 187 -0.37 -3.91 17.74
C PHE A 187 -0.40 -5.01 18.81
N SER A 188 -0.03 -4.71 20.06
CA SER A 188 -0.24 -5.65 21.18
C SER A 188 -1.67 -5.67 21.72
N SER A 189 -2.55 -4.77 21.24
CA SER A 189 -3.88 -4.55 21.81
C SER A 189 -5.06 -4.86 20.89
N GLU A 190 -4.83 -5.07 19.58
CA GLU A 190 -5.90 -5.54 18.67
C GLU A 190 -5.94 -7.07 18.61
N ASP A 191 -7.16 -7.59 18.68
CA ASP A 191 -7.50 -9.01 18.59
C ASP A 191 -7.06 -9.59 17.24
N ASN A 192 -6.54 -10.82 17.22
CA ASN A 192 -5.88 -11.49 16.09
C ASN A 192 -6.74 -11.69 14.81
N SER A 193 -7.94 -11.10 14.74
CA SER A 193 -8.89 -11.21 13.62
C SER A 193 -8.75 -10.11 12.57
N ASN A 194 -8.03 -9.02 12.85
CA ASN A 194 -7.71 -7.96 11.90
C ASN A 194 -6.20 -7.82 11.76
N LEU A 195 -5.59 -8.59 10.85
CA LEU A 195 -4.19 -8.32 10.51
C LEU A 195 -4.08 -7.01 9.72
N LEU A 196 -3.79 -5.95 10.46
CA LEU A 196 -3.14 -4.76 9.92
C LEU A 196 -1.68 -5.14 9.64
N ILE A 197 -1.44 -5.60 8.42
CA ILE A 197 -0.09 -5.84 7.93
C ILE A 197 0.47 -4.47 7.57
N SER A 198 1.22 -3.94 8.53
CA SER A 198 1.90 -2.66 8.40
C SER A 198 3.21 -2.85 7.68
#